data_AF-A0A975A8R5-F1
#
_entry.id   AF-A0A975A8R5-F1
#
_cell.length_a   1.000
_cell.length_b   1.000
_cell.length_c   1.000
_cell.angle_alpha   90.00
_cell.angle_beta   90.00
_cell.angle_gamma   90.00
#
_symmetry.space_group_name_H-M   'P 1'
#
loop_
_entity.id
_entity.type
_entity.pdbx_description
1 polymer ?
#
loop_
_entity_poly.entity_id
_entity_poly.type
_entity_poly.pdbx_seq_one_letter_code
_entity_poly.pdbx_strand_id
1 'polypeptide(L)'
;MNPDNVVKLLPKRKKEIKPRAAIFLSGSGTNAERLLESHTVESSWQPVLIVTDRPKTSRAFEIGDRFKLPVVACGIKDFYSRHGEEKVTLFTKRGRELREMWTDELRLEIKPYEIDFIVLAGFVPLSNITSDFPCLNIHPGDLTVIEDGHRLLVGLHTVPIEEALVRGHSCLRSSVIMARPYTGRGDDMDSGTILGISAPVNAHYGKYTPPYLREVRKKRMHNKHKKTGDALEALALKNLDILKESGDWVVLPGVVEDFAADRFGLYKNQLVFRTASGWRPVKTVEYTETSRVLIGLDD
;
A
#
# COMPACT_ATOMS: atom_id res chain seq x y z
N MET A 1 -4.22 -19.87 23.12
CA MET A 1 -5.24 -19.01 22.49
C MET A 1 -6.33 -19.91 21.92
N ASN A 2 -7.60 -19.72 22.26
CA ASN A 2 -8.68 -20.49 21.63
C ASN A 2 -8.84 -20.03 20.16
N PRO A 3 -8.65 -20.90 19.15
CA PRO A 3 -8.79 -20.56 17.74
C PRO A 3 -10.15 -19.95 17.37
N ASP A 4 -11.22 -20.31 18.08
CA ASP A 4 -12.59 -19.85 17.80
C ASP A 4 -12.78 -18.35 18.09
N ASN A 5 -11.89 -17.76 18.90
CA ASN A 5 -11.94 -16.35 19.25
C ASN A 5 -11.10 -15.46 18.32
N VAL A 6 -10.46 -16.04 17.29
CA VAL A 6 -9.70 -15.27 16.30
C VAL A 6 -10.63 -14.81 15.18
N VAL A 7 -10.71 -13.50 14.99
CA VAL A 7 -11.42 -12.89 13.87
C VAL A 7 -10.47 -12.83 12.69
N LYS A 8 -10.71 -13.65 11.66
CA LYS A 8 -9.93 -13.58 10.41
C LYS A 8 -10.09 -12.22 9.74
N LEU A 9 -9.01 -11.73 9.14
CA LEU A 9 -9.03 -10.43 8.46
C LEU A 9 -9.69 -10.48 7.08
N LEU A 10 -9.68 -11.64 6.41
CA LEU A 10 -10.49 -11.88 5.23
C LEU A 10 -11.91 -12.31 5.67
N PRO A 11 -12.98 -11.65 5.20
CA PRO A 11 -14.35 -12.02 5.54
C PRO A 11 -14.70 -13.46 5.13
N LYS A 12 -15.61 -14.09 5.88
CA LYS A 12 -16.14 -15.42 5.52
C LYS A 12 -16.85 -15.35 4.18
N ARG A 13 -16.48 -16.26 3.28
CA ARG A 13 -17.04 -16.36 1.93
C ARG A 13 -18.13 -17.42 1.90
N LYS A 14 -19.13 -17.23 1.02
CA LYS A 14 -20.27 -18.16 0.86
C LYS A 14 -19.90 -19.43 0.07
N LYS A 15 -18.80 -19.40 -0.68
CA LYS A 15 -18.36 -20.47 -1.59
C LYS A 15 -16.91 -20.84 -1.30
N GLU A 16 -16.57 -22.13 -1.44
CA GLU A 16 -15.20 -22.67 -1.36
C GLU A 16 -14.40 -22.42 -2.65
N ILE A 17 -14.51 -21.22 -3.22
CA ILE A 17 -13.65 -20.78 -4.33
C ILE A 17 -12.47 -19.99 -3.78
N LYS A 18 -11.43 -19.70 -4.57
CA LYS A 18 -10.33 -18.81 -4.15
C LYS A 18 -10.85 -17.38 -3.98
N PRO A 19 -10.35 -16.57 -3.03
CA PRO A 19 -10.80 -15.20 -2.87
C PRO A 19 -10.39 -14.39 -4.09
N ARG A 20 -11.31 -13.56 -4.57
CA ARG A 20 -11.19 -12.78 -5.78
C ARG A 20 -10.63 -11.40 -5.44
N ALA A 21 -9.53 -11.02 -6.06
CA ALA A 21 -8.87 -9.75 -5.79
C ALA A 21 -8.94 -8.80 -6.99
N ALA A 22 -9.19 -7.54 -6.71
CA ALA A 22 -8.95 -6.46 -7.66
C ALA A 22 -7.64 -5.74 -7.34
N ILE A 23 -6.89 -5.35 -8.38
CA ILE A 23 -5.61 -4.67 -8.26
C ILE A 23 -5.76 -3.23 -8.75
N PHE A 24 -5.51 -2.28 -7.87
CA PHE A 24 -5.70 -0.86 -8.14
C PHE A 24 -4.35 -0.19 -8.36
N LEU A 25 -4.23 0.63 -9.40
CA LEU A 25 -3.00 1.38 -9.71
C LEU A 25 -3.27 2.74 -10.37
N SER A 26 -2.38 3.70 -10.14
CA SER A 26 -2.47 5.05 -10.73
C SER A 26 -1.39 5.39 -11.76
N GLY A 27 -0.38 4.54 -11.92
CA GLY A 27 0.85 4.89 -12.65
C GLY A 27 1.48 3.72 -13.41
N SER A 28 2.79 3.53 -13.24
CA SER A 28 3.55 2.50 -13.97
C SER A 28 3.09 1.08 -13.73
N GLY A 29 2.41 0.82 -12.61
CA GLY A 29 1.83 -0.49 -12.31
C GLY A 29 2.84 -1.59 -12.02
N THR A 30 4.11 -1.28 -11.78
CA THR A 30 5.16 -2.28 -11.57
C THR A 30 4.88 -3.22 -10.41
N ASN A 31 4.28 -2.73 -9.32
CA ASN A 31 3.87 -3.57 -8.19
C ASN A 31 2.72 -4.53 -8.58
N ALA A 32 1.78 -4.07 -9.42
CA ALA A 32 0.70 -4.90 -9.95
C ALA A 32 1.25 -5.96 -10.92
N GLU A 33 2.14 -5.55 -11.83
CA GLU A 33 2.79 -6.43 -12.80
C GLU A 33 3.57 -7.54 -12.09
N ARG A 34 4.40 -7.20 -11.10
CA ARG A 34 5.16 -8.19 -10.33
C ARG A 34 4.29 -9.11 -9.48
N LEU A 35 3.23 -8.59 -8.87
CA LEU A 35 2.25 -9.39 -8.17
C LEU A 35 1.60 -10.43 -9.11
N LEU A 36 1.22 -10.01 -10.32
CA LEU A 36 0.63 -10.88 -11.33
C LEU A 36 1.64 -11.89 -11.91
N GLU A 37 2.90 -11.51 -12.10
CA GLU A 37 3.97 -12.43 -12.52
C GLU A 37 4.25 -13.51 -11.48
N SER A 38 4.11 -13.19 -10.19
CA SER A 38 4.26 -14.17 -9.10
C SER A 38 3.04 -15.08 -8.91
N HIS A 39 1.90 -14.72 -9.49
CA HIS A 39 0.65 -15.47 -9.35
C HIS A 39 0.69 -16.75 -10.17
N THR A 40 0.26 -17.86 -9.58
CA THR A 40 0.19 -19.17 -10.24
C THR A 40 -1.18 -19.82 -10.00
N VAL A 41 -1.46 -20.91 -10.73
CA VAL A 41 -2.69 -21.70 -10.53
C VAL A 41 -2.81 -22.26 -9.11
N GLU A 42 -1.72 -22.36 -8.35
CA GLU A 42 -1.70 -22.84 -6.96
C GLU A 42 -1.88 -21.71 -5.93
N SER A 43 -1.72 -20.44 -6.33
CA SER A 43 -1.89 -19.29 -5.43
C SER A 43 -3.24 -19.31 -4.71
N SER A 44 -3.28 -18.83 -3.48
CA SER A 44 -4.46 -18.91 -2.61
C SER A 44 -5.56 -17.94 -2.98
N TRP A 45 -5.39 -17.13 -4.03
CA TRP A 45 -6.30 -16.10 -4.53
C TRP A 45 -6.45 -16.15 -6.04
N GLN A 46 -7.37 -15.36 -6.57
CA GLN A 46 -7.59 -15.18 -8.00
C GLN A 46 -7.61 -13.68 -8.35
N PRO A 47 -6.73 -13.17 -9.22
CA PRO A 47 -6.89 -11.83 -9.78
C PRO A 47 -8.10 -11.82 -10.72
N VAL A 48 -8.99 -10.83 -10.56
CA VAL A 48 -10.22 -10.75 -11.37
C VAL A 48 -10.42 -9.42 -12.07
N LEU A 49 -9.71 -8.38 -11.64
CA LEU A 49 -9.92 -7.03 -12.14
C LEU A 49 -8.68 -6.17 -11.92
N ILE A 50 -8.38 -5.30 -12.88
CA ILE A 50 -7.49 -4.16 -12.70
C ILE A 50 -8.32 -2.87 -12.68
N VAL A 51 -7.99 -1.95 -11.78
CA VAL A 51 -8.67 -0.65 -11.67
C VAL A 51 -7.65 0.49 -11.76
N THR A 52 -8.01 1.57 -12.46
CA THR A 52 -7.20 2.79 -12.46
C THR A 52 -8.01 4.07 -12.37
N ASP A 53 -7.48 5.05 -11.63
CA ASP A 53 -7.99 6.43 -11.57
C ASP A 53 -7.40 7.34 -12.66
N ARG A 54 -6.40 6.85 -13.42
CA ARG A 54 -5.66 7.64 -14.43
C ARG A 54 -5.56 6.93 -15.77
N PRO A 55 -6.69 6.66 -16.45
CA PRO A 55 -6.69 5.88 -17.69
C PRO A 55 -5.78 6.44 -18.79
N LYS A 56 -5.54 7.76 -18.80
CA LYS A 56 -4.69 8.43 -19.81
C LYS A 56 -3.18 8.26 -19.58
N THR A 57 -2.74 7.94 -18.37
CA THR A 57 -1.30 7.93 -18.01
C THR A 57 -0.86 6.66 -17.28
N SER A 58 -1.79 5.81 -16.88
CA SER A 58 -1.54 4.54 -16.21
C SER A 58 -1.27 3.43 -17.21
N ARG A 59 -0.43 2.45 -16.84
CA ARG A 59 -0.20 1.21 -17.61
C ARG A 59 -1.29 0.15 -17.40
N ALA A 60 -2.41 0.49 -16.77
CA ALA A 60 -3.47 -0.47 -16.42
C ALA A 60 -3.99 -1.29 -17.61
N PHE A 61 -4.22 -0.67 -18.76
CA PHE A 61 -4.70 -1.36 -19.97
C PHE A 61 -3.64 -2.30 -20.57
N GLU A 62 -2.38 -1.90 -20.56
CA GLU A 62 -1.26 -2.73 -21.01
C GLU A 62 -1.13 -3.99 -20.13
N ILE A 63 -1.15 -3.81 -18.81
CA ILE A 63 -1.09 -4.91 -17.84
C ILE A 63 -2.35 -5.79 -17.97
N GLY A 64 -3.53 -5.19 -18.11
CA GLY A 64 -4.78 -5.91 -18.33
C GLY A 64 -4.75 -6.81 -19.55
N ASP A 65 -4.28 -6.30 -20.69
CA ASP A 65 -4.14 -7.12 -21.90
C ASP A 65 -3.09 -8.24 -21.72
N ARG A 66 -1.94 -7.92 -21.12
CA ARG A 66 -0.86 -8.89 -20.88
C ARG A 66 -1.32 -10.08 -20.04
N PHE A 67 -2.07 -9.82 -18.96
CA PHE A 67 -2.53 -10.84 -18.02
C PHE A 67 -3.97 -11.31 -18.28
N LYS A 68 -4.59 -10.84 -19.37
CA LYS A 68 -5.98 -11.17 -19.74
C LYS A 68 -6.99 -10.87 -18.63
N LEU A 69 -6.80 -9.72 -17.99
CA LEU A 69 -7.68 -9.20 -16.95
C LEU A 69 -8.50 -8.02 -17.48
N PRO A 70 -9.79 -7.94 -17.12
CA PRO A 70 -10.60 -6.77 -17.41
C PRO A 70 -10.03 -5.54 -16.69
N VAL A 71 -10.26 -4.36 -17.26
CA VAL A 71 -9.81 -3.08 -16.72
C VAL A 71 -10.99 -2.15 -16.54
N VAL A 72 -11.20 -1.69 -15.31
CA VAL A 72 -12.13 -0.60 -14.99
C VAL A 72 -11.34 0.70 -14.88
N ALA A 73 -11.69 1.67 -15.72
CA ALA A 73 -11.07 2.99 -15.78
C ALA A 73 -12.01 4.04 -15.17
N CYS A 74 -11.83 4.36 -13.89
CA CYS A 74 -12.63 5.35 -13.19
C CYS A 74 -11.84 6.66 -13.01
N GLY A 75 -11.73 7.44 -14.09
CA GLY A 75 -10.86 8.63 -14.17
C GLY A 75 -11.22 9.74 -13.18
N ILE A 76 -10.44 9.88 -12.10
CA ILE A 76 -10.79 10.81 -11.00
C ILE A 76 -10.69 12.29 -11.39
N LYS A 77 -9.73 12.64 -12.24
CA LYS A 77 -9.59 14.01 -12.76
C LYS A 77 -10.73 14.36 -13.70
N ASP A 78 -11.06 13.44 -14.60
CA ASP A 78 -12.17 13.61 -15.54
C ASP A 78 -13.50 13.70 -14.78
N PHE A 79 -13.66 12.93 -13.69
CA PHE A 79 -14.79 13.05 -12.77
C PHE A 79 -14.88 14.45 -12.16
N TYR A 80 -13.79 14.98 -11.58
CA TYR A 80 -13.83 16.32 -10.99
C TYR A 80 -14.14 17.39 -12.02
N SER A 81 -13.53 17.32 -13.22
CA SER A 81 -13.76 18.32 -14.27
C SER A 81 -15.23 18.32 -14.72
N ARG A 82 -15.87 17.15 -14.83
CA ARG A 82 -17.33 17.05 -15.09
C ARG A 82 -18.19 17.68 -13.98
N HIS A 83 -17.65 17.82 -12.77
CA HIS A 83 -18.32 18.42 -11.61
C HIS A 83 -17.84 19.85 -11.30
N GLY A 84 -17.12 20.49 -12.24
CA GLY A 84 -16.69 21.87 -12.14
C GLY A 84 -15.41 22.11 -11.31
N GLU A 85 -14.66 21.05 -10.99
CA GLU A 85 -13.45 21.12 -10.17
C GLU A 85 -12.22 20.59 -10.94
N GLU A 86 -11.09 21.28 -10.87
CA GLU A 86 -9.84 20.73 -11.43
C GLU A 86 -9.19 19.71 -10.49
N LYS A 87 -9.32 19.96 -9.18
CA LYS A 87 -8.77 19.13 -8.10
C LYS A 87 -9.63 19.31 -6.85
N VAL A 88 -9.71 18.27 -6.04
CA VAL A 88 -10.38 18.33 -4.74
C VAL A 88 -9.39 18.19 -3.59
N THR A 89 -9.71 18.86 -2.48
CA THR A 89 -9.06 18.68 -1.19
C THR A 89 -10.03 17.99 -0.23
N LEU A 90 -9.57 16.99 0.53
CA LEU A 90 -10.42 16.30 1.50
C LEU A 90 -10.66 17.11 2.78
N PHE A 91 -9.99 18.26 2.93
CA PHE A 91 -10.22 19.18 4.04
C PHE A 91 -11.57 19.92 3.90
N THR A 92 -12.09 20.11 2.68
CA THR A 92 -13.38 20.77 2.47
C THR A 92 -14.53 19.75 2.44
N LYS A 93 -15.71 20.18 2.88
CA LYS A 93 -16.93 19.36 2.81
C LYS A 93 -17.22 18.94 1.37
N ARG A 94 -17.18 19.90 0.43
CA ARG A 94 -17.41 19.67 -1.00
C ARG A 94 -16.43 18.65 -1.60
N GLY A 95 -15.14 18.74 -1.24
CA GLY A 95 -14.15 17.80 -1.75
C GLY A 95 -14.36 16.37 -1.22
N ARG A 96 -14.85 16.21 0.01
CA ARG A 96 -15.26 14.90 0.55
C ARG A 96 -16.50 14.37 -0.15
N GLU A 97 -17.52 15.19 -0.39
CA GLU A 97 -18.73 14.81 -1.13
C GLU A 97 -18.38 14.33 -2.55
N LEU A 98 -17.54 15.07 -3.28
CA LEU A 98 -17.09 14.66 -4.62
C LEU A 98 -16.25 13.38 -4.60
N ARG A 99 -15.43 13.17 -3.56
CA ARG A 99 -14.69 11.92 -3.39
C ARG A 99 -15.63 10.74 -3.16
N GLU A 100 -16.68 10.93 -2.37
CA GLU A 100 -17.67 9.88 -2.11
C GLU A 100 -18.44 9.55 -3.38
N MET A 101 -18.94 10.56 -4.11
CA MET A 101 -19.64 10.36 -5.38
C MET A 101 -18.78 9.62 -6.41
N TRP A 102 -17.49 9.95 -6.51
CA TRP A 102 -16.57 9.20 -7.37
C TRP A 102 -16.34 7.77 -6.88
N THR A 103 -16.30 7.55 -5.57
CA THR A 103 -16.21 6.21 -4.98
C THR A 103 -17.49 5.41 -5.27
N ASP A 104 -18.66 6.05 -5.31
CA ASP A 104 -19.93 5.42 -5.72
C ASP A 104 -19.92 4.98 -7.19
N GLU A 105 -19.42 5.82 -8.11
CA GLU A 105 -19.23 5.41 -9.52
C GLU A 105 -18.33 4.16 -9.57
N LEU A 106 -17.22 4.17 -8.83
CA LEU A 106 -16.32 3.02 -8.76
C LEU A 106 -17.00 1.76 -8.18
N ARG A 107 -17.80 1.87 -7.11
CA ARG A 107 -18.53 0.74 -6.52
C ARG A 107 -19.43 0.04 -7.54
N LEU A 108 -20.15 0.83 -8.34
CA LEU A 108 -21.05 0.29 -9.36
C LEU A 108 -20.29 -0.47 -10.44
N GLU A 109 -19.17 0.09 -10.91
CA GLU A 109 -18.33 -0.51 -11.95
C GLU A 109 -17.65 -1.82 -11.52
N ILE A 110 -17.24 -1.92 -10.25
CA ILE A 110 -16.53 -3.12 -9.76
C ILE A 110 -17.47 -4.22 -9.25
N LYS A 111 -18.74 -3.90 -8.99
CA LYS A 111 -19.75 -4.84 -8.44
C LYS A 111 -19.86 -6.16 -9.22
N PRO A 112 -19.87 -6.19 -10.57
CA PRO A 112 -20.02 -7.43 -11.32
C PRO A 112 -18.88 -8.43 -11.13
N TYR A 113 -17.72 -7.99 -10.63
CA TYR A 113 -16.53 -8.82 -10.50
C TYR A 113 -16.48 -9.64 -9.20
N GLU A 114 -17.44 -9.45 -8.29
CA GLU A 114 -17.56 -10.21 -7.02
C GLU A 114 -16.23 -10.25 -6.25
N ILE A 115 -15.64 -9.08 -6.01
CA ILE A 115 -14.34 -8.94 -5.34
C ILE A 115 -14.49 -9.24 -3.85
N ASP A 116 -13.52 -9.95 -3.27
CA ASP A 116 -13.44 -10.24 -1.83
C ASP A 116 -12.46 -9.29 -1.11
N PHE A 117 -11.40 -8.84 -1.79
CA PHE A 117 -10.43 -7.89 -1.25
C PHE A 117 -9.72 -7.11 -2.36
N ILE A 118 -9.09 -5.99 -2.00
CA ILE A 118 -8.41 -5.10 -2.95
C ILE A 118 -6.92 -5.03 -2.63
N VAL A 119 -6.08 -5.00 -3.67
CA VAL A 119 -4.65 -4.69 -3.56
C VAL A 119 -4.38 -3.32 -4.17
N LEU A 120 -3.99 -2.36 -3.33
CA LEU A 120 -3.62 -1.00 -3.72
C LEU A 120 -2.13 -0.98 -4.11
N ALA A 121 -1.84 -1.33 -5.37
CA ALA A 121 -0.49 -1.47 -5.91
C ALA A 121 0.04 -0.14 -6.49
N GLY A 122 0.18 0.87 -5.62
CA GLY A 122 0.53 2.23 -6.03
C GLY A 122 -0.69 3.06 -6.48
N PHE A 123 -1.83 2.82 -5.86
CA PHE A 123 -3.05 3.62 -6.03
C PHE A 123 -2.98 4.88 -5.17
N VAL A 124 -3.09 6.04 -5.80
CA VAL A 124 -2.85 7.34 -5.15
C VAL A 124 -4.09 7.93 -4.45
N PRO A 125 -5.32 7.82 -5.00
CA PRO A 125 -6.47 8.42 -4.35
C PRO A 125 -6.80 7.73 -3.01
N LEU A 126 -7.02 8.53 -1.97
CA LEU A 126 -7.72 8.08 -0.78
C LEU A 126 -9.20 7.89 -1.12
N SER A 127 -9.71 6.67 -1.17
CA SER A 127 -11.13 6.40 -1.40
C SER A 127 -11.75 5.71 -0.19
N ASN A 128 -13.07 5.81 -0.07
CA ASN A 128 -13.80 5.11 0.97
C ASN A 128 -14.12 3.65 0.60
N ILE A 129 -13.52 3.13 -0.48
CA ILE A 129 -13.63 1.72 -0.87
C ILE A 129 -13.08 0.78 0.20
N THR A 130 -12.19 1.29 1.06
CA THR A 130 -11.64 0.59 2.23
C THR A 130 -12.71 0.30 3.31
N SER A 131 -13.87 0.95 3.24
CA SER A 131 -15.02 0.64 4.10
C SER A 131 -15.79 -0.59 3.60
N ASP A 132 -15.68 -0.90 2.31
CA ASP A 132 -16.44 -1.96 1.65
C ASP A 132 -15.65 -3.27 1.59
N PHE A 133 -14.31 -3.17 1.43
CA PHE A 133 -13.42 -4.31 1.28
C PHE A 133 -12.16 -4.16 2.14
N PRO A 134 -11.59 -5.29 2.63
CA PRO A 134 -10.20 -5.29 3.07
C PRO A 134 -9.29 -4.83 1.93
N CYS A 135 -8.50 -3.78 2.19
CA CYS A 135 -7.60 -3.21 1.20
C CYS A 135 -6.16 -3.35 1.66
N LEU A 136 -5.34 -4.08 0.91
CA LEU A 136 -3.92 -4.26 1.16
C LEU A 136 -3.15 -3.17 0.43
N ASN A 137 -2.50 -2.27 1.18
CA ASN A 137 -1.75 -1.15 0.62
C ASN A 137 -0.25 -1.38 0.79
N ILE A 138 0.50 -1.32 -0.32
CA ILE A 138 1.96 -1.29 -0.29
C ILE A 138 2.43 0.16 -0.07
N HIS A 139 3.36 0.32 0.87
CA HIS A 139 3.92 1.60 1.27
C HIS A 139 5.45 1.57 1.24
N PRO A 140 6.13 2.55 0.60
CA PRO A 140 7.58 2.61 0.50
C PRO A 140 8.20 3.24 1.76
N GLY A 141 7.99 2.61 2.91
CA GLY A 141 8.53 3.04 4.21
C GLY A 141 8.34 1.98 5.28
N ASP A 142 9.22 1.95 6.28
CA ASP A 142 9.11 1.06 7.42
C ASP A 142 8.12 1.66 8.44
N LEU A 143 6.88 1.21 8.38
CA LEU A 143 5.79 1.71 9.23
C LEU A 143 5.90 1.20 10.67
N THR A 144 6.86 0.33 10.98
CA THR A 144 7.16 -0.10 12.35
C THR A 144 8.03 0.91 13.10
N VAL A 145 8.65 1.86 12.39
CA VAL A 145 9.43 2.96 12.98
C VAL A 145 8.47 3.99 13.58
N ILE A 146 8.43 4.04 14.91
CA ILE A 146 7.55 4.92 15.68
C ILE A 146 8.40 5.89 16.51
N GLU A 147 8.05 7.17 16.49
CA GLU A 147 8.62 8.24 17.31
C GLU A 147 7.46 9.02 17.96
N ASP A 148 7.53 9.26 19.27
CA ASP A 148 6.49 9.94 20.05
C ASP A 148 5.07 9.37 19.86
N GLY A 149 4.96 8.06 19.65
CA GLY A 149 3.69 7.36 19.43
C GLY A 149 3.14 7.45 18.01
N HIS A 150 3.86 8.08 17.08
CA HIS A 150 3.46 8.25 15.68
C HIS A 150 4.40 7.52 14.73
N ARG A 151 3.85 6.98 13.62
CA ARG A 151 4.66 6.39 12.54
C ARG A 151 5.47 7.49 11.86
N LEU A 152 6.77 7.28 11.79
CA LEU A 152 7.69 8.31 11.34
C LEU A 152 7.81 8.35 9.80
N LEU A 153 7.88 7.18 9.17
CA LEU A 153 8.16 7.03 7.74
C LEU A 153 6.87 6.91 6.93
N VAL A 154 5.98 7.92 7.03
CA VAL A 154 4.66 7.97 6.36
C VAL A 154 4.65 8.94 5.16
N GLY A 155 3.57 8.89 4.38
CA GLY A 155 3.32 9.85 3.30
C GLY A 155 3.63 9.33 1.90
N LEU A 156 3.49 10.20 0.91
CA LEU A 156 3.48 9.80 -0.50
C LEU A 156 4.86 9.93 -1.16
N HIS A 157 5.07 9.11 -2.20
CA HIS A 157 6.22 9.21 -3.10
C HIS A 157 7.56 9.08 -2.36
N THR A 158 8.42 10.09 -2.46
CA THR A 158 9.77 10.09 -1.87
C THR A 158 9.79 10.54 -0.41
N VAL A 159 8.69 11.08 0.14
CA VAL A 159 8.65 11.63 1.50
C VAL A 159 9.17 10.66 2.57
N PRO A 160 8.70 9.40 2.67
CA PRO A 160 9.22 8.46 3.67
C PRO A 160 10.72 8.16 3.47
N ILE A 161 11.19 8.13 2.23
CA ILE A 161 12.59 7.87 1.88
C ILE A 161 13.48 9.06 2.29
N GLU A 162 13.03 10.29 2.00
CA GLU A 162 13.73 11.51 2.40
C GLU A 162 13.86 11.59 3.92
N GLU A 163 12.80 11.27 4.65
CA GLU A 163 12.80 11.25 6.12
C GLU A 163 13.85 10.28 6.66
N ALA A 164 13.86 9.04 6.16
CA ALA A 164 14.82 8.01 6.56
C ALA A 164 16.28 8.43 6.27
N LEU A 165 16.55 8.97 5.08
CA LEU A 165 17.89 9.40 4.68
C LEU A 165 18.40 10.59 5.51
N VAL A 166 17.54 11.57 5.78
CA VAL A 166 17.87 12.76 6.59
C VAL A 166 18.21 12.39 8.03
N ARG A 167 17.56 11.34 8.54
CA ARG A 167 17.79 10.78 9.88
C ARG A 167 18.95 9.80 9.95
N GLY A 168 19.52 9.40 8.82
CA GLY A 168 20.70 8.54 8.79
C GLY A 168 20.40 7.06 8.95
N HIS A 169 19.19 6.61 8.58
CA HIS A 169 18.87 5.18 8.56
C HIS A 169 19.84 4.43 7.64
N SER A 170 20.41 3.33 8.11
CA SER A 170 21.30 2.47 7.32
C SER A 170 20.54 1.57 6.34
N CYS A 171 19.25 1.33 6.60
CA CYS A 171 18.37 0.52 5.77
C CYS A 171 16.99 1.14 5.65
N LEU A 172 16.30 0.76 4.58
CA LEU A 172 14.91 1.05 4.26
C LEU A 172 14.13 -0.26 4.23
N ARG A 173 12.82 -0.20 4.41
CA ARG A 173 11.90 -1.32 4.20
C ARG A 173 10.62 -0.81 3.55
N SER A 174 9.94 -1.72 2.85
CA SER A 174 8.56 -1.51 2.42
C SER A 174 7.60 -2.19 3.40
N SER A 175 6.40 -1.65 3.54
CA SER A 175 5.37 -2.16 4.44
C SER A 175 4.08 -2.43 3.69
N VAL A 176 3.41 -3.53 4.00
CA VAL A 176 2.03 -3.79 3.57
C VAL A 176 1.10 -3.65 4.76
N ILE A 177 0.12 -2.76 4.62
CA ILE A 177 -0.91 -2.54 5.64
C ILE A 177 -2.28 -2.98 5.16
N MET A 178 -3.14 -3.32 6.12
CA MET A 178 -4.57 -3.27 5.91
C MET A 178 -5.05 -1.83 6.06
N ALA A 179 -5.32 -1.17 4.95
CA ALA A 179 -5.79 0.21 4.92
C ALA A 179 -7.13 0.36 5.65
N ARG A 180 -7.32 1.51 6.29
CA ARG A 180 -8.54 1.86 7.03
C ARG A 180 -9.31 2.97 6.30
N PRO A 181 -10.63 3.05 6.50
CA PRO A 181 -11.43 4.19 6.06
C PRO A 181 -10.85 5.52 6.50
N TYR A 182 -10.88 6.50 5.59
CA TYR A 182 -10.43 7.84 5.88
C TYR A 182 -11.48 8.60 6.71
N THR A 183 -11.12 9.05 7.91
CA THR A 183 -12.06 9.69 8.84
C THR A 183 -12.14 11.22 8.71
N GLY A 184 -11.35 11.84 7.83
CA GLY A 184 -11.32 13.29 7.65
C GLY A 184 -10.23 14.02 8.45
N ARG A 185 -9.53 13.34 9.36
CA ARG A 185 -8.34 13.85 10.05
C ARG A 185 -7.11 13.28 9.34
N GLY A 186 -6.22 14.16 8.87
CA GLY A 186 -5.05 13.78 8.06
C GLY A 186 -4.09 12.80 8.76
N ASP A 187 -4.19 12.69 10.08
CA ASP A 187 -3.32 11.88 10.95
C ASP A 187 -3.55 10.35 10.81
N ASP A 188 -4.60 9.94 10.06
CA ASP A 188 -4.95 8.53 9.87
C ASP A 188 -4.34 7.90 8.60
N MET A 189 -3.62 8.66 7.76
CA MET A 189 -2.95 8.11 6.59
C MET A 189 -1.85 7.12 7.01
N ASP A 190 -1.79 5.96 6.33
CA ASP A 190 -0.86 4.88 6.62
C ASP A 190 -0.93 4.37 8.08
N SER A 191 -2.07 4.48 8.77
CA SER A 191 -2.28 4.01 10.15
C SER A 191 -2.79 2.56 10.27
N GLY A 192 -3.03 1.92 9.13
CA GLY A 192 -3.58 0.57 9.04
C GLY A 192 -2.73 -0.51 9.74
N THR A 193 -3.33 -1.65 10.05
CA THR A 193 -2.61 -2.78 10.68
C THR A 193 -1.49 -3.25 9.77
N ILE A 194 -0.24 -3.30 10.25
CA ILE A 194 0.94 -3.69 9.47
C ILE A 194 0.98 -5.21 9.37
N LEU A 195 0.68 -5.74 8.19
CA LEU A 195 0.62 -7.19 7.96
C LEU A 195 1.99 -7.76 7.66
N GLY A 196 2.79 -7.05 6.89
CA GLY A 196 4.16 -7.45 6.61
C GLY A 196 5.08 -6.31 6.24
N ILE A 197 6.37 -6.57 6.37
CA ILE A 197 7.48 -5.70 5.97
C ILE A 197 8.46 -6.47 5.11
N SER A 198 9.19 -5.78 4.23
CA SER A 198 10.30 -6.40 3.51
C SER A 198 11.49 -6.62 4.45
N ALA A 199 12.39 -7.52 4.07
CA ALA A 199 13.74 -7.52 4.61
C ALA A 199 14.43 -6.14 4.46
N PRO A 200 15.45 -5.83 5.29
CA PRO A 200 16.19 -4.59 5.19
C PRO A 200 16.85 -4.41 3.82
N VAL A 201 16.61 -3.26 3.18
CA VAL A 201 17.28 -2.84 1.94
C VAL A 201 18.26 -1.74 2.29
N ASN A 202 19.54 -1.90 1.95
CA ASN A 202 20.57 -0.91 2.31
C ASN A 202 20.23 0.49 1.75
N ALA A 203 20.29 1.50 2.61
CA ALA A 203 20.11 2.89 2.21
C ALA A 203 21.37 3.38 1.47
N HIS A 204 21.18 3.86 0.24
CA HIS A 204 22.26 4.35 -0.60
C HIS A 204 22.45 5.85 -0.40
N TYR A 205 23.57 6.24 0.21
CA TYR A 205 23.93 7.65 0.40
C TYR A 205 24.83 8.22 -0.70
N GLY A 206 25.52 7.35 -1.45
CA GLY A 206 26.53 7.77 -2.41
C GLY A 206 27.60 8.63 -1.74
N LYS A 207 27.76 9.88 -2.20
CA LYS A 207 28.71 10.86 -1.65
C LYS A 207 28.14 11.73 -0.53
N TYR A 208 26.85 11.61 -0.22
CA TYR A 208 26.16 12.50 0.71
C TYR A 208 26.18 11.96 2.13
N THR A 209 26.06 12.85 3.11
CA THR A 209 25.96 12.49 4.53
C THR A 209 24.63 12.98 5.11
N PRO A 210 24.08 12.34 6.15
CA PRO A 210 22.86 12.82 6.80
C PRO A 210 22.91 14.29 7.25
N PRO A 211 24.02 14.82 7.83
CA PRO A 211 24.15 16.25 8.10
C PRO A 211 23.97 17.14 6.86
N TYR A 212 24.58 16.79 5.73
CA TYR A 212 24.40 17.54 4.48
C TYR A 212 22.95 17.52 4.00
N LEU A 213 22.29 16.35 4.05
CA LEU A 213 20.89 16.21 3.65
C LEU A 213 19.93 17.01 4.55
N ARG A 214 20.22 17.12 5.86
CA ARG A 214 19.50 18.02 6.78
C ARG A 214 19.61 19.47 6.34
N GLU A 215 20.79 19.93 5.92
CA GLU A 215 20.98 21.30 5.43
C GLU A 215 20.25 21.54 4.10
N VAL A 216 20.23 20.56 3.18
CA VAL A 216 19.42 20.64 1.96
C VAL A 216 17.93 20.77 2.32
N ARG A 217 17.41 19.93 3.22
CA ARG A 217 16.00 19.97 3.66
C ARG A 217 15.63 21.30 4.32
N LYS A 218 16.50 21.86 5.17
CA LYS A 218 16.29 23.18 5.79
C LYS A 218 16.13 24.27 4.73
N LYS A 219 16.98 24.29 3.69
CA LYS A 219 16.89 25.26 2.59
C LYS A 219 15.56 25.18 1.82
N ARG A 220 14.95 23.99 1.73
CA ARG A 220 13.63 23.82 1.09
C ARG A 220 12.49 24.48 1.86
N MET A 221 12.58 24.60 3.19
CA MET A 221 11.49 25.16 3.99
C MET A 221 11.17 26.62 3.63
N HIS A 222 12.08 27.30 2.93
CA HIS A 222 11.89 28.63 2.37
C HIS A 222 11.26 28.65 0.96
N ASN A 223 11.09 27.50 0.29
CA ASN A 223 10.56 27.36 -1.08
C ASN A 223 9.61 26.14 -1.21
N LYS A 224 8.45 26.18 -0.55
CA LYS A 224 7.53 25.05 -0.33
C LYS A 224 6.79 24.46 -1.56
N HIS A 225 6.98 24.99 -2.78
CA HIS A 225 6.05 24.72 -3.89
C HIS A 225 6.63 24.12 -5.17
N LYS A 226 7.83 23.52 -5.17
CA LYS A 226 8.36 22.85 -6.37
C LYS A 226 9.04 21.53 -6.05
N LYS A 227 8.94 20.57 -6.99
CA LYS A 227 9.99 19.57 -7.20
C LYS A 227 11.29 20.34 -7.30
N THR A 228 12.14 20.14 -6.31
CA THR A 228 13.35 20.94 -6.14
C THR A 228 14.43 20.50 -7.12
N GLY A 229 14.39 19.24 -7.55
CA GLY A 229 15.46 18.62 -8.33
C GLY A 229 16.78 18.60 -7.58
N ASP A 230 16.74 18.77 -6.25
CA ASP A 230 17.95 18.89 -5.44
C ASP A 230 18.53 17.51 -5.10
N ALA A 231 19.67 17.54 -4.40
CA ALA A 231 20.40 16.34 -4.04
C ALA A 231 19.58 15.36 -3.19
N LEU A 232 18.67 15.83 -2.33
CA LEU A 232 17.87 14.97 -1.48
C LEU A 232 16.75 14.29 -2.29
N GLU A 233 16.08 15.02 -3.19
CA GLU A 233 15.02 14.44 -4.04
C GLU A 233 15.61 13.42 -5.01
N ALA A 234 16.74 13.74 -5.65
CA ALA A 234 17.42 12.83 -6.56
C ALA A 234 17.90 11.55 -5.85
N LEU A 235 18.45 11.68 -4.63
CA LEU A 235 18.89 10.54 -3.84
C LEU A 235 17.71 9.68 -3.37
N ALA A 236 16.61 10.32 -2.95
CA ALA A 236 15.41 9.63 -2.52
C ALA A 236 14.72 8.89 -3.66
N LEU A 237 14.68 9.46 -4.88
CA LEU A 237 14.19 8.77 -6.08
C LEU A 237 14.99 7.50 -6.37
N LYS A 238 16.33 7.59 -6.34
CA LYS A 238 17.19 6.42 -6.54
C LYS A 238 16.95 5.33 -5.50
N ASN A 239 16.84 5.71 -4.23
CA ASN A 239 16.55 4.76 -3.16
C ASN A 239 15.14 4.18 -3.28
N LEU A 240 14.15 4.97 -3.70
CA LEU A 240 12.78 4.53 -3.91
C LEU A 240 12.71 3.47 -5.02
N ASP A 241 13.45 3.65 -6.12
CA ASP A 241 13.49 2.65 -7.19
C ASP A 241 14.14 1.34 -6.73
N ILE A 242 15.23 1.42 -5.96
CA ILE A 242 15.86 0.22 -5.37
C ILE A 242 14.91 -0.47 -4.38
N LEU A 243 14.27 0.31 -3.51
CA LEU A 243 13.32 -0.21 -2.53
C LEU A 243 12.09 -0.82 -3.19
N LYS A 244 11.68 -0.34 -4.36
CA LYS A 244 10.59 -0.94 -5.11
C LYS A 244 10.93 -2.37 -5.54
N GLU A 245 12.14 -2.59 -6.04
CA GLU A 245 12.54 -3.93 -6.49
C GLU A 245 12.85 -4.87 -5.33
N SER A 246 13.65 -4.42 -4.37
CA SER A 246 14.11 -5.26 -3.25
C SER A 246 13.16 -5.27 -2.04
N GLY A 247 12.17 -4.39 -2.03
CA GLY A 247 11.18 -4.23 -0.96
C GLY A 247 9.78 -4.54 -1.46
N ASP A 248 9.17 -3.64 -2.26
CA ASP A 248 7.76 -3.76 -2.67
C ASP A 248 7.46 -5.08 -3.39
N TRP A 249 8.29 -5.45 -4.38
CA TRP A 249 8.11 -6.67 -5.18
C TRP A 249 8.32 -7.95 -4.37
N VAL A 250 8.98 -7.85 -3.21
CA VAL A 250 9.24 -8.97 -2.31
C VAL A 250 8.12 -9.14 -1.30
N VAL A 251 7.74 -8.05 -0.62
CA VAL A 251 6.76 -8.13 0.49
C VAL A 251 5.32 -8.27 -0.01
N LEU A 252 4.96 -7.60 -1.10
CA LEU A 252 3.56 -7.54 -1.53
C LEU A 252 3.00 -8.91 -1.93
N PRO A 253 3.67 -9.72 -2.78
CA PRO A 253 3.17 -11.05 -3.13
C PRO A 253 2.98 -11.97 -1.92
N GLY A 254 3.96 -12.03 -1.02
CA GLY A 254 3.91 -12.89 0.17
C GLY A 254 2.76 -12.52 1.11
N VAL A 255 2.53 -11.22 1.33
CA VAL A 255 1.42 -10.75 2.16
C VAL A 255 0.07 -11.05 1.51
N VAL A 256 -0.09 -10.81 0.20
CA VAL A 256 -1.34 -11.11 -0.52
C VAL A 256 -1.67 -12.60 -0.44
N GLU A 257 -0.67 -13.45 -0.64
CA GLU A 257 -0.82 -14.91 -0.56
C GLU A 257 -1.24 -15.36 0.85
N ASP A 258 -0.55 -14.89 1.89
CA ASP A 258 -0.87 -15.23 3.27
C ASP A 258 -2.21 -14.66 3.75
N PHE A 259 -2.59 -13.48 3.25
CA PHE A 259 -3.89 -12.88 3.49
C PHE A 259 -5.02 -13.72 2.90
N ALA A 260 -4.90 -14.09 1.63
CA ALA A 260 -5.86 -14.94 0.94
C ALA A 260 -5.95 -16.36 1.54
N ALA A 261 -4.84 -16.86 2.08
CA ALA A 261 -4.76 -18.14 2.78
C ALA A 261 -5.27 -18.09 4.24
N ASP A 262 -6.02 -17.05 4.64
CA ASP A 262 -6.57 -16.88 6.00
C ASP A 262 -5.50 -16.98 7.10
N ARG A 263 -4.29 -16.45 6.86
CA ARG A 263 -3.20 -16.51 7.85
C ARG A 263 -3.14 -15.32 8.78
N PHE A 264 -3.82 -14.23 8.45
CA PHE A 264 -3.91 -13.07 9.34
C PHE A 264 -5.27 -13.03 10.06
N GLY A 265 -5.23 -12.71 11.35
CA GLY A 265 -6.40 -12.52 12.18
C GLY A 265 -6.16 -11.52 13.30
N LEU A 266 -7.22 -11.22 14.04
CA LEU A 266 -7.18 -10.42 15.25
C LEU A 266 -7.67 -11.25 16.44
N TYR A 267 -6.93 -11.19 17.54
CA TYR A 267 -7.37 -11.69 18.83
C TYR A 267 -7.28 -10.56 19.85
N LYS A 268 -8.42 -10.09 20.37
CA LYS A 268 -8.48 -8.92 21.28
C LYS A 268 -7.72 -7.70 20.73
N ASN A 269 -7.94 -7.36 19.45
CA ASN A 269 -7.24 -6.31 18.70
C ASN A 269 -5.73 -6.52 18.46
N GLN A 270 -5.14 -7.63 18.91
CA GLN A 270 -3.77 -8.00 18.59
C GLN A 270 -3.71 -8.74 17.25
N LEU A 271 -2.80 -8.35 16.36
CA LEU A 271 -2.49 -9.11 15.16
C LEU A 271 -1.95 -10.49 15.53
N VAL A 272 -2.54 -11.51 14.93
CA VAL A 272 -2.10 -12.90 15.05
C VAL A 272 -1.89 -13.50 13.67
N PHE A 273 -0.90 -14.38 13.59
CA PHE A 273 -0.54 -15.08 12.37
C PHE A 273 -0.71 -16.60 12.53
N ARG A 274 -1.31 -17.24 11.53
CA ARG A 274 -1.53 -18.70 11.52
C ARG A 274 -0.29 -19.42 11.01
N THR A 275 0.18 -20.37 11.81
CA THR A 275 1.27 -21.31 11.47
C THR A 275 0.73 -22.74 11.47
N ALA A 276 1.57 -23.71 11.09
CA ALA A 276 1.25 -25.13 11.23
C ALA A 276 0.95 -25.51 12.70
N SER A 277 1.57 -24.82 13.66
CA SER A 277 1.34 -25.00 15.09
C SER A 277 0.14 -24.21 15.65
N GLY A 278 -0.63 -23.53 14.79
CA GLY A 278 -1.76 -22.68 15.18
C GLY A 278 -1.44 -21.18 15.17
N TRP A 279 -2.32 -20.39 15.79
CA TRP A 279 -2.24 -18.94 15.83
C TRP A 279 -1.19 -18.43 16.82
N ARG A 280 -0.37 -17.48 16.38
CA ARG A 280 0.67 -16.82 17.19
C ARG A 280 0.51 -15.31 17.16
N PRO A 281 0.59 -14.60 18.31
CA PRO A 281 0.69 -13.15 18.32
C PRO A 281 1.94 -12.68 17.57
N VAL A 282 1.79 -11.63 16.76
CA VAL A 282 2.89 -11.00 16.03
C VAL A 282 2.70 -9.49 16.01
N LYS A 283 3.79 -8.75 15.95
CA LYS A 283 3.79 -7.32 15.60
C LYS A 283 3.57 -7.15 14.10
N THR A 284 4.30 -7.94 13.31
CA THR A 284 4.17 -8.04 11.86
C THR A 284 4.90 -9.31 11.35
N VAL A 285 5.02 -9.48 10.03
CA VAL A 285 5.76 -10.56 9.40
C VAL A 285 6.79 -9.98 8.43
N GLU A 286 8.06 -10.33 8.59
CA GLU A 286 9.09 -9.95 7.62
C GLU A 286 9.09 -10.95 6.46
N TYR A 287 9.13 -10.44 5.23
CA TYR A 287 9.15 -11.23 4.00
C TYR A 287 10.47 -11.05 3.25
N THR A 288 11.00 -12.18 2.79
CA THR A 288 12.07 -12.30 1.80
C THR A 288 11.50 -12.99 0.56
N GLU A 289 12.28 -13.11 -0.52
CA GLU A 289 11.83 -13.79 -1.74
C GLU A 289 11.39 -15.24 -1.53
N THR A 290 11.97 -15.94 -0.55
CA THR A 290 11.79 -17.39 -0.37
C THR A 290 11.29 -17.78 1.02
N SER A 291 11.20 -16.83 1.95
CA SER A 291 10.86 -17.11 3.33
C SER A 291 10.15 -15.95 4.00
N ARG A 292 9.55 -16.23 5.15
CA ARG A 292 8.98 -15.22 6.05
C ARG A 292 9.37 -15.51 7.49
N VAL A 293 9.55 -14.46 8.27
CA VAL A 293 9.90 -14.52 9.69
C VAL A 293 8.83 -13.78 10.48
N LEU A 294 8.31 -14.40 11.54
CA LEU A 294 7.36 -13.75 12.42
C LEU A 294 8.11 -12.79 13.34
N ILE A 295 7.72 -11.51 13.33
CA ILE A 295 8.25 -10.52 14.25
C ILE A 295 7.34 -10.49 15.48
N GLY A 296 7.89 -10.86 16.63
CA GLY A 296 7.21 -10.90 17.91
C GLY A 296 6.83 -9.51 18.43
N LEU A 297 6.13 -9.48 19.57
CA LEU A 297 5.75 -8.21 20.22
C LEU A 297 6.92 -7.54 20.94
N ASP A 298 7.92 -8.33 21.33
CA ASP A 298 9.10 -7.90 22.07
C ASP A 298 10.32 -7.62 21.16
N ASP A 299 10.13 -7.73 19.84
CA ASP A 299 11.15 -7.51 18.79
C ASP A 299 11.17 -6.07 18.23
#